data_AF-A0A948E0Y8-F1
#
_entry.id   AF-A0A948E0Y8-F1
#
_cell.length_a   1.000
_cell.length_b   1.000
_cell.length_c   1.000
_cell.angle_alpha   90.00
_cell.angle_beta   90.00
_cell.angle_gamma   90.00
#
_symmetry.space_group_name_H-M   'P 1'
#
loop_
_entity.id
_entity.type
_entity.pdbx_description
1 polymer ?
#
loop_
_entity_poly.entity_id
_entity_poly.type
_entity_poly.pdbx_seq_one_letter_code
_entity_poly.pdbx_strand_id
1 'polypeptide(L)'
;MNLKYISIRISVNCENCDKPLPLNEPAKSFVCPTCHKTMEISGSSWRSILEDGFSEALTLKSGKIRSTTIMTGKMTVRVKTGNENPLCSNPECRRPFDELSIENVVSEGGGNLDCYSCGRKTLVAKPPQWFDKVYPGVVSLIGVTKASDTALSKDLMTFHCYNCGAGLPIDGQNRAIKCNYCNNDLMIPDELWAKLHPAGVMETWFAVLDLGNSAGILPASSWGFCGILADPLDDPVIAWQDENRGTAGHRSRIGSVNEKGFLKWVHDGVKFSDGSKIYSSPSDRTIYLVDSEKGFVRTLNPLNGKEIRHFDSPEKKDLTRLNVRDHYGFAPDIDKTVVVLKYNKNGDMVLLRYDQNGQQVELWPGISEKKHSTFSDSSGSGGDYPGISQYNNLITISPAGYLYLMSEKGTQLAWFDRTGKTAGKAKLSLDGNGRIYGFGVDSSETVYILYQGKIKTAGEYWDHVAKLNAESGLTVIAGPESPRGNLIGRGQDHFHVTPSGRLVIAGDIDSMRILDSDGNKLRSTSATDDSDRENERKFKKASQKPE
;
A
#
# COMPACT_ATOMS: atom_id res chain seq x y z
N MET A 1 -20.66 2.79 14.47
CA MET A 1 -19.82 3.14 13.30
C MET A 1 -18.77 4.12 13.79
N ASN A 2 -17.63 4.25 13.11
CA ASN A 2 -16.66 5.32 13.40
C ASN A 2 -16.53 6.16 12.14
N LEU A 3 -17.49 7.07 11.97
CA LEU A 3 -17.58 7.87 10.76
C LEU A 3 -16.54 9.00 10.79
N LYS A 4 -15.86 9.19 9.67
CA LYS A 4 -15.01 10.34 9.40
C LYS A 4 -15.51 11.03 8.14
N TYR A 5 -15.37 12.35 8.12
CA TYR A 5 -15.88 13.19 7.05
C TYR A 5 -14.73 13.90 6.37
N ILE A 6 -14.58 13.65 5.07
CA ILE A 6 -13.54 14.27 4.26
C ILE A 6 -14.23 15.20 3.27
N SER A 7 -14.08 16.50 3.49
CA SER A 7 -14.48 17.53 2.54
C SER A 7 -13.60 17.45 1.31
N ILE A 8 -14.20 17.56 0.12
CA ILE A 8 -13.54 17.39 -1.17
C ILE A 8 -14.01 18.51 -2.10
N ARG A 9 -13.05 19.18 -2.74
CA ARG A 9 -13.28 20.06 -3.90
C ARG A 9 -12.28 19.70 -4.98
N ILE A 10 -12.76 19.41 -6.17
CA ILE A 10 -11.90 19.01 -7.28
C ILE A 10 -12.21 19.90 -8.49
N SER A 11 -11.16 20.36 -9.15
CA SER A 11 -11.22 21.00 -10.45
C SER A 11 -10.20 20.34 -11.37
N VAL A 12 -10.65 19.90 -12.54
CA VAL A 12 -9.78 19.32 -13.58
C VAL A 12 -9.71 20.23 -14.79
N ASN A 13 -8.55 20.38 -15.41
CA ASN A 13 -8.47 21.07 -16.69
C ASN A 13 -8.94 20.17 -17.81
N CYS A 14 -9.77 20.72 -18.71
CA CYS A 14 -10.23 19.97 -19.87
C CYS A 14 -9.08 19.68 -20.83
N GLU A 15 -8.79 18.41 -21.10
CA GLU A 15 -7.72 18.00 -22.03
C GLU A 15 -7.90 18.49 -23.48
N ASN A 16 -9.07 19.02 -23.83
CA ASN A 16 -9.38 19.54 -25.16
C ASN A 16 -9.37 21.06 -25.28
N CYS A 17 -9.73 21.80 -24.21
CA CYS A 17 -9.83 23.27 -24.26
C CYS A 17 -9.12 23.99 -23.10
N ASP A 18 -8.47 23.22 -22.23
CA ASP A 18 -7.72 23.65 -21.04
C ASP A 18 -8.52 24.49 -20.02
N LYS A 19 -9.84 24.56 -20.17
CA LYS A 19 -10.71 25.24 -19.19
C LYS A 19 -10.89 24.38 -17.94
N PRO A 20 -10.88 24.98 -16.73
CA PRO A 20 -11.16 24.27 -15.50
C PRO A 20 -12.62 23.80 -15.46
N LEU A 21 -12.82 22.57 -15.04
CA LEU A 21 -14.09 21.92 -14.86
C LEU A 21 -14.20 21.43 -13.41
N PRO A 22 -15.18 21.93 -12.63
CA PRO A 22 -15.43 21.38 -11.30
C PRO A 22 -15.94 19.93 -11.39
N LEU A 23 -15.47 19.07 -10.49
CA LEU A 23 -16.00 17.73 -10.27
C LEU A 23 -16.69 17.69 -8.91
N ASN A 24 -18.02 17.81 -8.94
CA ASN A 24 -18.86 17.84 -7.75
C ASN A 24 -19.38 16.43 -7.34
N GLU A 25 -18.89 15.38 -8.01
CA GLU A 25 -19.15 13.97 -7.67
C GLU A 25 -18.04 13.07 -8.25
N PRO A 26 -17.86 11.84 -7.73
CA PRO A 26 -17.04 10.84 -8.39
C PRO A 26 -17.75 10.28 -9.62
N ALA A 27 -17.23 10.59 -10.82
CA ALA A 27 -17.75 10.10 -12.10
C ALA A 27 -16.62 9.58 -12.99
N LYS A 28 -16.87 8.49 -13.74
CA LYS A 28 -15.92 7.94 -14.72
C LYS A 28 -15.80 8.79 -15.97
N SER A 29 -16.85 9.52 -16.30
CA SER A 29 -16.88 10.41 -17.45
C SER A 29 -17.70 11.66 -17.14
N PHE A 30 -17.35 12.75 -17.80
CA PHE A 30 -18.05 14.04 -17.70
C PHE A 30 -17.91 14.81 -19.00
N VAL A 31 -18.89 15.64 -19.28
CA VAL A 31 -18.90 16.50 -20.48
C VAL A 31 -18.37 17.86 -20.09
N CYS A 32 -17.37 18.37 -20.82
CA CYS A 32 -16.90 19.74 -20.61
C CYS A 32 -18.01 20.73 -21.01
N PRO A 33 -18.48 21.62 -20.12
CA PRO A 33 -19.54 22.58 -20.46
C PRO A 33 -19.07 23.61 -21.51
N THR A 34 -17.76 23.80 -21.67
CA THR A 34 -17.21 24.72 -22.66
C THR A 34 -17.13 24.10 -24.05
N CYS A 35 -16.45 22.95 -24.19
CA CYS A 35 -16.17 22.36 -25.51
C CYS A 35 -17.02 21.13 -25.84
N HIS A 36 -17.87 20.67 -24.91
CA HIS A 36 -18.81 19.56 -25.07
C HIS A 36 -18.19 18.21 -25.36
N LYS A 37 -16.86 18.10 -25.26
CA LYS A 37 -16.18 16.82 -25.34
C LYS A 37 -16.31 16.07 -24.02
N THR A 38 -16.63 14.80 -24.13
CA THR A 38 -16.56 13.86 -23.02
C THR A 38 -15.11 13.63 -22.65
N MET A 39 -14.84 13.70 -21.36
CA MET A 39 -13.57 13.33 -20.75
C MET A 39 -13.79 12.11 -19.87
N GLU A 40 -12.75 11.29 -19.74
CA GLU A 40 -12.79 10.08 -18.90
C GLU A 40 -11.73 10.18 -17.80
N ILE A 41 -12.13 9.85 -16.58
CA ILE A 41 -11.18 9.63 -15.46
C ILE A 41 -11.28 8.16 -15.07
N SER A 42 -10.18 7.44 -15.27
CA SER A 42 -10.07 6.03 -14.88
C SER A 42 -10.15 5.88 -13.35
N GLY A 43 -10.46 4.67 -12.89
CA GLY A 43 -10.42 4.37 -11.45
C GLY A 43 -9.04 4.60 -10.83
N SER A 44 -7.96 4.33 -11.58
CA SER A 44 -6.59 4.58 -11.13
C SER A 44 -6.27 6.07 -11.05
N SER A 45 -6.78 6.90 -11.96
CA SER A 45 -6.68 8.36 -11.84
C SER A 45 -7.47 8.87 -10.64
N TRP A 46 -8.70 8.38 -10.39
CA TRP A 46 -9.45 8.71 -9.17
C TRP A 46 -8.72 8.31 -7.89
N ARG A 47 -7.98 7.20 -7.93
CA ARG A 47 -7.08 6.81 -6.84
C ARG A 47 -5.99 7.86 -6.63
N SER A 48 -5.20 8.14 -7.66
CA SER A 48 -4.14 9.15 -7.58
C SER A 48 -4.66 10.52 -7.11
N ILE A 49 -5.87 10.92 -7.52
CA ILE A 49 -6.47 12.20 -7.17
C ILE A 49 -6.83 12.32 -5.68
N LEU A 50 -7.32 11.26 -5.06
CA LEU A 50 -7.95 11.34 -3.73
C LEU A 50 -7.16 10.67 -2.60
N GLU A 51 -6.18 9.80 -2.89
CA GLU A 51 -5.64 8.87 -1.89
C GLU A 51 -4.76 9.55 -0.85
N ASP A 52 -3.80 10.34 -1.33
CA ASP A 52 -3.05 11.25 -0.46
C ASP A 52 -4.00 12.26 0.19
N GLY A 53 -4.99 12.75 -0.56
CA GLY A 53 -5.98 13.69 -0.06
C GLY A 53 -6.76 13.17 1.16
N PHE A 54 -7.11 11.88 1.18
CA PHE A 54 -7.88 11.24 2.25
C PHE A 54 -7.02 10.95 3.47
N SER A 55 -5.88 10.28 3.25
CA SER A 55 -4.95 9.95 4.33
C SER A 55 -4.44 11.21 5.03
N GLU A 56 -4.08 12.26 4.28
CA GLU A 56 -3.66 13.53 4.83
C GLU A 56 -4.80 14.25 5.56
N ALA A 57 -5.99 14.31 4.94
CA ALA A 57 -7.14 14.95 5.58
C ALA A 57 -7.46 14.32 6.94
N LEU A 58 -7.40 12.99 7.08
CA LEU A 58 -7.61 12.33 8.39
C LEU A 58 -6.60 12.77 9.47
N THR A 59 -5.40 13.22 9.10
CA THR A 59 -4.40 13.74 10.04
C THR A 59 -4.55 15.24 10.33
N LEU A 60 -5.39 15.95 9.57
CA LEU A 60 -5.64 17.37 9.78
C LEU A 60 -6.55 17.59 11.00
N LYS A 61 -6.29 18.69 11.73
CA LYS A 61 -7.23 19.19 12.73
C LYS A 61 -8.57 19.51 12.06
N SER A 62 -9.67 19.29 12.78
CA SER A 62 -11.01 19.61 12.27
C SER A 62 -11.09 21.06 11.76
N GLY A 63 -11.68 21.26 10.58
CA GLY A 63 -11.80 22.57 9.91
C GLY A 63 -10.55 23.00 9.13
N LYS A 64 -9.52 22.16 9.01
CA LYS A 64 -8.34 22.45 8.19
C LYS A 64 -8.46 21.75 6.83
N ILE A 65 -8.09 22.49 5.80
CA ILE A 65 -8.11 22.07 4.40
C ILE A 65 -6.68 22.15 3.85
N ARG A 66 -6.29 21.16 3.06
CA ARG A 66 -5.07 21.14 2.26
C ARG A 66 -5.43 21.26 0.78
N SER A 67 -4.57 21.91 0.01
CA SER A 67 -4.71 22.06 -1.44
C SER A 67 -3.52 21.42 -2.12
N THR A 68 -3.78 20.58 -3.12
CA THR A 68 -2.76 19.87 -3.90
C THR A 68 -3.06 20.04 -5.38
N THR A 69 -2.02 20.13 -6.21
CA THR A 69 -2.14 20.08 -7.68
C THR A 69 -1.45 18.81 -8.15
N ILE A 70 -2.17 17.97 -8.87
CA ILE A 70 -1.74 16.66 -9.35
C ILE A 70 -1.72 16.70 -10.87
N MET A 71 -0.63 16.22 -11.48
CA MET A 71 -0.55 16.03 -12.92
C MET A 71 -0.72 14.54 -13.22
N THR A 72 -1.88 14.14 -13.74
CA THR A 72 -2.20 12.75 -14.10
C THR A 72 -2.38 12.65 -15.61
N GLY A 73 -1.36 12.16 -16.31
CA GLY A 73 -1.35 12.11 -17.78
C GLY A 73 -1.37 13.51 -18.39
N LYS A 74 -2.40 13.82 -19.18
CA LYS A 74 -2.60 15.15 -19.80
C LYS A 74 -3.45 16.10 -18.95
N MET A 75 -3.97 15.63 -17.81
CA MET A 75 -4.86 16.41 -16.97
C MET A 75 -4.09 17.05 -15.81
N THR A 76 -4.34 18.34 -15.60
CA THR A 76 -3.97 19.03 -14.35
C THR A 76 -5.19 19.03 -13.44
N VAL A 77 -5.05 18.46 -12.25
CA VAL A 77 -6.11 18.33 -11.25
C VAL A 77 -5.75 19.15 -10.03
N ARG A 78 -6.64 20.06 -9.63
CA ARG A 78 -6.55 20.79 -8.36
C ARG A 78 -7.52 20.17 -7.39
N VAL A 79 -7.00 19.65 -6.28
CA VAL A 79 -7.77 19.01 -5.23
C VAL A 79 -7.64 19.83 -3.96
N LYS A 80 -8.74 20.03 -3.25
CA LYS A 80 -8.73 20.44 -1.85
C LYS A 80 -9.42 19.38 -1.02
N THR A 81 -8.73 18.86 -0.01
CA THR A 81 -9.29 17.92 0.96
C THR A 81 -9.16 18.47 2.37
N GLY A 82 -10.09 18.11 3.26
CA GLY A 82 -10.07 18.58 4.64
C GLY A 82 -10.90 17.71 5.57
N ASN A 83 -10.54 17.69 6.85
CA ASN A 83 -11.31 17.02 7.90
C ASN A 83 -12.40 17.98 8.41
N GLU A 84 -13.57 17.93 7.82
CA GLU A 84 -14.66 18.86 8.12
C GLU A 84 -15.99 18.13 8.17
N ASN A 85 -16.84 18.50 9.13
CA ASN A 85 -18.21 18.00 9.17
C ASN A 85 -18.98 18.46 7.92
N PRO A 86 -19.87 17.61 7.38
CA PRO A 86 -20.72 17.97 6.24
C PRO A 86 -21.51 19.25 6.54
N LEU A 87 -21.44 20.20 5.61
CA LEU A 87 -22.09 21.51 5.74
C LEU A 87 -23.32 21.57 4.83
N CYS A 88 -24.32 22.36 5.23
CA CYS A 88 -25.46 22.67 4.38
C CYS A 88 -25.02 23.21 3.02
N SER A 89 -25.60 22.68 1.93
CA SER A 89 -25.34 23.09 0.55
C SER A 89 -25.78 24.52 0.23
N ASN A 90 -26.53 25.19 1.11
CA ASN A 90 -26.84 26.62 0.95
C ASN A 90 -25.59 27.47 1.23
N PRO A 91 -25.07 28.22 0.25
CA PRO A 91 -23.88 29.08 0.42
C PRO A 91 -24.01 30.13 1.52
N GLU A 92 -25.23 30.57 1.83
CA GLU A 92 -25.51 31.56 2.88
C GLU A 92 -25.61 30.93 4.27
N CYS A 93 -26.00 29.66 4.37
CA CYS A 93 -26.20 28.97 5.65
C CYS A 93 -24.90 28.33 6.15
N ARG A 94 -24.35 27.40 5.34
CA ARG A 94 -23.14 26.60 5.63
C ARG A 94 -23.01 26.04 7.05
N ARG A 95 -24.11 25.87 7.79
CA ARG A 95 -24.07 25.25 9.11
C ARG A 95 -23.77 23.74 8.98
N PRO A 96 -22.99 23.17 9.91
CA PRO A 96 -22.74 21.73 9.93
C PRO A 96 -24.03 20.97 10.24
N PHE A 97 -24.18 19.81 9.61
CA PHE A 97 -25.19 18.83 10.00
C PHE A 97 -24.80 18.15 11.32
N ASP A 98 -25.79 17.73 12.09
CA ASP A 98 -25.57 16.92 13.28
C ASP A 98 -25.15 15.49 12.91
N GLU A 99 -24.26 14.93 13.72
CA GLU A 99 -23.63 13.63 13.47
C GLU A 99 -24.67 12.49 13.46
N LEU A 100 -25.66 12.53 14.36
CA LEU A 100 -26.71 11.53 14.44
C LEU A 100 -27.60 11.49 13.19
N SER A 101 -27.97 12.65 12.63
CA SER A 101 -28.74 12.70 11.38
C SER A 101 -27.94 12.14 10.21
N ILE A 102 -26.63 12.40 10.15
CA ILE A 102 -25.76 11.79 9.15
C ILE A 102 -25.72 10.27 9.33
N GLU A 103 -25.46 9.79 10.54
CA GLU A 103 -25.40 8.35 10.85
C GLU A 103 -26.70 7.62 10.47
N ASN A 104 -27.85 8.20 10.83
CA ASN A 104 -29.16 7.62 10.50
C ASN A 104 -29.34 7.49 8.98
N VAL A 105 -29.17 8.59 8.23
CA VAL A 105 -29.35 8.58 6.76
C VAL A 105 -28.34 7.65 6.07
N VAL A 106 -27.09 7.59 6.56
CA VAL A 106 -26.08 6.67 6.04
C VAL A 106 -26.48 5.22 6.32
N SER A 107 -26.97 4.90 7.52
CA SER A 107 -27.41 3.56 7.91
C SER A 107 -28.64 3.06 7.13
N GLU A 108 -29.52 3.98 6.72
CA GLU A 108 -30.67 3.72 5.85
C GLU A 108 -30.27 3.54 4.36
N GLY A 109 -29.01 3.80 4.03
CA GLY A 109 -28.46 3.63 2.68
C GLY A 109 -28.58 4.87 1.79
N GLY A 110 -28.75 6.06 2.37
CA GLY A 110 -28.83 7.35 1.67
C GLY A 110 -30.19 8.02 1.82
N GLY A 111 -30.33 9.22 1.24
CA GLY A 111 -31.52 10.04 1.39
C GLY A 111 -31.20 11.53 1.30
N ASN A 112 -31.84 12.33 2.15
CA ASN A 112 -31.58 13.76 2.25
C ASN A 112 -31.35 14.17 3.70
N LEU A 113 -30.39 15.05 3.91
CA LEU A 113 -30.21 15.78 5.18
C LEU A 113 -30.95 17.10 5.11
N ASP A 114 -31.90 17.31 6.01
CA ASP A 114 -32.64 18.55 6.13
C ASP A 114 -31.88 19.52 7.06
N CYS A 115 -31.48 20.68 6.54
CA CYS A 115 -30.76 21.66 7.34
C CYS A 115 -31.69 22.33 8.37
N TYR A 116 -31.44 22.12 9.66
CA TYR A 116 -32.23 22.70 10.75
C TYR A 116 -32.32 24.24 10.74
N SER A 117 -31.40 24.92 10.05
CA SER A 117 -31.36 26.39 10.02
C SER A 117 -32.10 27.01 8.84
N CYS A 118 -32.09 26.37 7.67
CA CYS A 118 -32.64 26.98 6.45
C CYS A 118 -33.62 26.07 5.70
N GLY A 119 -33.87 24.86 6.20
CA GLY A 119 -34.76 23.86 5.60
C GLY A 119 -34.23 23.23 4.31
N ARG A 120 -33.07 23.66 3.80
CA ARG A 120 -32.51 23.12 2.55
C ARG A 120 -32.11 21.66 2.73
N LYS A 121 -32.52 20.84 1.76
CA LYS A 121 -32.17 19.43 1.66
C LYS A 121 -30.80 19.27 1.00
N THR A 122 -29.97 18.40 1.54
CA THR A 122 -28.67 18.02 0.95
C THR A 122 -28.65 16.53 0.71
N LEU A 123 -28.39 16.13 -0.54
CA LEU A 123 -28.39 14.74 -0.96
C LEU A 123 -27.29 13.93 -0.23
N VAL A 124 -27.66 12.74 0.23
CA VAL A 124 -26.74 11.70 0.69
C VAL A 124 -26.91 10.49 -0.23
N ALA A 125 -25.88 10.19 -1.00
CA ALA A 125 -25.89 9.11 -1.99
C ALA A 125 -24.91 8.00 -1.62
N LYS A 126 -25.20 6.78 -2.03
CA LYS A 126 -24.20 5.70 -1.99
C LYS A 126 -23.07 6.02 -2.99
N PRO A 127 -21.82 5.65 -2.67
CA PRO A 127 -20.76 5.72 -3.66
C PRO A 127 -21.10 4.86 -4.88
N PRO A 128 -20.69 5.26 -6.10
CA PRO A 128 -20.80 4.39 -7.27
C PRO A 128 -20.07 3.06 -7.02
N GLN A 129 -20.60 1.93 -7.49
CA GLN A 129 -20.02 0.60 -7.23
C GLN A 129 -18.53 0.46 -7.61
N TRP A 130 -18.08 1.21 -8.62
CA TRP A 130 -16.68 1.20 -9.01
C TRP A 130 -15.77 1.94 -8.02
N PHE A 131 -16.32 2.88 -7.26
CA PHE A 131 -15.61 3.71 -6.29
C PHE A 131 -15.19 2.90 -5.06
N ASP A 132 -15.97 1.89 -4.67
CA ASP A 132 -15.62 0.96 -3.58
C ASP A 132 -14.28 0.23 -3.83
N LYS A 133 -13.93 0.00 -5.10
CA LYS A 133 -12.64 -0.60 -5.50
C LYS A 133 -11.48 0.41 -5.47
N VAL A 134 -11.81 1.70 -5.49
CA VAL A 134 -10.84 2.79 -5.41
C VAL A 134 -10.57 3.14 -3.96
N TYR A 135 -11.63 3.30 -3.16
CA TYR A 135 -11.58 3.61 -1.73
C TYR A 135 -12.49 2.69 -0.93
N PRO A 136 -11.97 1.53 -0.51
CA PRO A 136 -12.64 0.72 0.50
C PRO A 136 -12.92 1.60 1.72
N GLY A 137 -14.15 1.58 2.25
CA GLY A 137 -14.53 2.32 3.47
C GLY A 137 -15.33 3.59 3.25
N VAL A 138 -15.37 4.14 2.03
CA VAL A 138 -16.35 5.19 1.75
C VAL A 138 -17.72 4.54 1.72
N VAL A 139 -18.59 4.90 2.67
CA VAL A 139 -19.93 4.31 2.80
C VAL A 139 -21.02 5.21 2.24
N SER A 140 -20.74 6.51 2.09
CA SER A 140 -21.69 7.49 1.54
C SER A 140 -20.98 8.75 1.05
N LEU A 141 -21.69 9.50 0.21
CA LEU A 141 -21.29 10.79 -0.36
C LEU A 141 -22.35 11.83 -0.03
N ILE A 142 -21.96 12.99 0.51
CA ILE A 142 -22.89 14.05 0.91
C ILE A 142 -22.65 15.30 0.07
N GLY A 143 -23.73 15.91 -0.40
CA GLY A 143 -23.68 17.16 -1.16
C GLY A 143 -23.13 17.01 -2.58
N VAL A 144 -23.14 15.79 -3.12
CA VAL A 144 -22.81 15.56 -4.53
C VAL A 144 -23.88 16.17 -5.43
N THR A 145 -23.45 16.84 -6.49
CA THR A 145 -24.32 17.36 -7.55
C THR A 145 -23.93 16.71 -8.87
N LYS A 146 -24.89 16.10 -9.56
CA LYS A 146 -24.61 15.44 -10.83
C LYS A 146 -24.21 16.48 -11.86
N ALA A 147 -23.22 16.16 -12.69
CA ALA A 147 -22.84 17.05 -13.79
C ALA A 147 -24.00 17.32 -14.76
N SER A 148 -24.98 16.41 -14.85
CA SER A 148 -26.22 16.60 -15.62
C SER A 148 -27.21 17.58 -14.99
N ASP A 149 -27.09 17.83 -13.68
CA ASP A 149 -28.05 18.63 -12.91
C ASP A 149 -27.72 20.12 -12.92
N THR A 150 -26.54 20.52 -13.45
CA THR A 150 -26.36 21.85 -14.02
C THR A 150 -27.24 21.95 -15.27
N ALA A 151 -28.54 22.12 -15.01
CA ALA A 151 -29.57 22.17 -16.02
C ALA A 151 -29.17 23.23 -17.05
N LEU A 152 -29.26 22.85 -18.33
CA LEU A 152 -29.55 23.80 -19.40
C LEU A 152 -30.55 24.82 -18.85
N SER A 153 -30.26 26.11 -18.99
CA SER A 153 -31.24 27.12 -18.61
C SER A 153 -32.57 26.72 -19.27
N LYS A 154 -33.59 26.40 -18.47
CA LYS A 154 -34.91 26.01 -18.98
C LYS A 154 -35.61 27.18 -19.67
N ASP A 155 -35.06 28.38 -19.54
CA ASP A 155 -35.52 29.56 -20.23
C ASP A 155 -35.15 29.42 -21.71
N LEU A 156 -36.17 29.17 -22.53
CA LEU A 156 -36.09 29.26 -23.98
C LEU A 156 -35.54 30.65 -24.35
N MET A 157 -34.27 30.69 -24.75
CA MET A 157 -33.67 31.90 -25.29
C MET A 157 -34.00 32.00 -26.79
N THR A 158 -34.29 33.21 -27.25
CA THR A 158 -34.47 33.50 -28.67
C THR A 158 -33.17 34.03 -29.23
N PHE A 159 -32.68 33.40 -30.30
CA PHE A 159 -31.49 33.80 -31.04
C PHE A 159 -31.87 34.27 -32.44
N HIS A 160 -31.44 35.47 -32.85
CA HIS A 160 -31.79 36.00 -34.17
C HIS A 160 -30.82 35.52 -35.24
N CYS A 161 -31.36 34.99 -36.34
CA CYS A 161 -30.57 34.62 -37.52
C CYS A 161 -29.91 35.86 -38.15
N TYR A 162 -28.58 35.89 -38.22
CA TYR A 162 -27.86 37.02 -38.83
C TYR A 162 -28.10 37.20 -40.33
N ASN A 163 -28.67 36.20 -41.01
CA ASN A 163 -28.96 36.26 -42.45
C ASN A 163 -30.36 36.80 -42.76
N CYS A 164 -31.39 36.38 -42.03
CA CYS A 164 -32.79 36.76 -42.30
C CYS A 164 -33.51 37.49 -41.16
N GLY A 165 -32.85 37.68 -40.00
CA GLY A 165 -33.41 38.35 -38.81
C GLY A 165 -34.40 37.51 -37.99
N ALA A 166 -34.85 36.36 -38.49
CA ALA A 166 -35.83 35.53 -37.81
C ALA A 166 -35.34 35.03 -36.43
N GLY A 167 -36.23 35.07 -35.43
CA GLY A 167 -35.95 34.54 -34.09
C GLY A 167 -36.04 33.01 -34.07
N LEU A 168 -35.02 32.37 -33.51
CA LEU A 168 -34.91 30.92 -33.41
C LEU A 168 -34.87 30.53 -31.92
N PRO A 169 -35.75 29.61 -31.47
CA PRO A 169 -35.60 29.03 -30.15
C PRO A 169 -34.33 28.18 -30.11
N ILE A 170 -33.49 28.40 -29.11
CA ILE A 170 -32.29 27.60 -28.86
C ILE A 170 -32.48 26.79 -27.59
N ASP A 171 -32.23 25.48 -27.68
CA ASP A 171 -32.33 24.52 -26.58
C ASP A 171 -30.99 24.22 -25.90
N GLY A 172 -29.90 24.76 -26.47
CA GLY A 172 -28.53 24.52 -26.00
C GLY A 172 -28.02 23.09 -26.27
N GLN A 173 -28.69 22.27 -27.07
CA GLN A 173 -28.16 20.94 -27.38
C GLN A 173 -26.99 21.02 -28.37
N ASN A 174 -27.07 21.95 -29.32
CA ASN A 174 -26.07 22.11 -30.37
C ASN A 174 -25.66 23.58 -30.50
N ARG A 175 -24.35 23.82 -30.63
CA ARG A 175 -23.82 25.16 -30.88
C ARG A 175 -24.03 25.61 -32.32
N ALA A 176 -24.04 24.65 -33.26
CA ALA A 176 -24.41 24.86 -34.65
C ALA A 176 -25.89 24.49 -34.82
N ILE A 177 -26.70 25.46 -35.27
CA ILE A 177 -28.13 25.27 -35.51
C ILE A 177 -28.47 25.69 -36.94
N LYS A 178 -29.52 25.12 -37.53
CA LYS A 178 -30.06 25.57 -38.81
C LYS A 178 -31.21 26.54 -38.61
N CYS A 179 -31.20 27.65 -39.34
CA CYS A 179 -32.33 28.56 -39.38
C CYS A 179 -33.52 27.91 -40.11
N ASN A 180 -34.63 27.68 -39.42
CA ASN A 180 -35.82 27.07 -40.04
C ASN A 180 -36.48 27.94 -41.12
N TYR A 181 -36.10 29.21 -41.24
CA TYR A 181 -36.68 30.15 -42.20
C TYR A 181 -35.87 30.26 -43.49
N CYS A 182 -34.55 30.45 -43.40
CA CYS A 182 -33.67 30.62 -44.56
C CYS A 182 -32.69 29.45 -44.78
N ASN A 183 -32.77 28.40 -43.95
CA ASN A 183 -31.95 27.19 -43.97
C ASN A 183 -30.43 27.42 -43.84
N ASN A 184 -30.00 28.60 -43.38
CA ASN A 184 -28.59 28.90 -43.16
C ASN A 184 -28.09 28.25 -41.87
N ASP A 185 -26.88 27.70 -41.89
CA ASP A 185 -26.19 27.23 -40.70
C ASP A 185 -25.74 28.44 -39.86
N LEU A 186 -26.02 28.39 -38.56
CA LEU A 186 -25.72 29.45 -37.61
C LEU A 186 -24.91 28.89 -36.45
N MET A 187 -23.90 29.65 -36.03
CA MET A 187 -23.14 29.37 -34.82
C MET A 187 -23.63 30.28 -33.69
N ILE A 188 -24.02 29.68 -32.57
CA ILE A 188 -24.38 30.41 -31.36
C ILE A 188 -23.10 31.12 -30.81
N PRO A 189 -23.12 32.44 -30.57
CA PRO A 189 -22.00 33.17 -29.97
C PRO A 189 -21.63 32.65 -28.59
N ASP A 190 -20.36 32.80 -28.20
CA ASP A 190 -19.86 32.32 -26.91
C ASP A 190 -20.65 32.87 -25.71
N GLU A 191 -21.06 34.14 -25.74
CA GLU A 191 -21.82 34.75 -24.64
C GLU A 191 -23.19 34.10 -24.43
N LEU A 192 -23.89 33.78 -25.52
CA LEU A 192 -25.20 33.13 -25.47
C LEU A 192 -25.06 31.64 -25.13
N TRP A 193 -23.99 31.02 -25.64
CA TRP A 193 -23.63 29.65 -25.29
C TRP A 193 -23.30 29.51 -23.80
N ALA A 194 -22.54 30.45 -23.23
CA ALA A 194 -22.22 30.48 -21.82
C ALA A 194 -23.46 30.74 -20.92
N LYS A 195 -24.49 31.40 -21.44
CA LYS A 195 -25.78 31.54 -20.75
C LYS A 195 -26.61 30.26 -20.78
N LEU A 196 -26.57 29.52 -21.90
CA LEU A 196 -27.22 28.20 -22.02
C LEU A 196 -26.52 27.13 -21.17
N HIS A 197 -25.19 27.24 -21.07
CA HIS A 197 -24.32 26.34 -20.32
C HIS A 197 -23.54 27.13 -19.28
N PRO A 198 -24.21 27.59 -18.21
CA PRO A 198 -23.52 28.28 -17.13
C PRO A 198 -22.36 27.42 -16.65
N ALA A 199 -21.19 28.03 -16.48
CA ALA A 199 -20.04 27.34 -15.96
C ALA A 199 -20.41 26.71 -14.61
N GLY A 200 -20.14 25.41 -14.47
CA GLY A 200 -20.34 24.73 -13.19
C GLY A 200 -19.63 25.50 -12.07
N VAL A 201 -20.29 25.63 -10.93
CA VAL A 201 -19.66 26.16 -9.73
C VAL A 201 -18.98 25.01 -9.00
N MET A 202 -17.74 25.21 -8.58
CA MET A 202 -17.02 24.24 -7.75
C MET A 202 -17.67 24.20 -6.37
N GLU A 203 -18.26 23.06 -6.02
CA GLU A 203 -18.91 22.83 -4.73
C GLU A 203 -18.06 21.93 -3.83
N THR A 204 -18.27 22.04 -2.51
CA THR A 204 -17.74 21.02 -1.58
C THR A 204 -18.73 19.87 -1.55
N TRP A 205 -18.24 18.67 -1.79
CA TRP A 205 -18.93 17.43 -1.40
C TRP A 205 -18.09 16.70 -0.35
N PHE A 206 -18.69 15.74 0.35
CA PHE A 206 -18.05 15.03 1.44
C PHE A 206 -18.06 13.53 1.18
N ALA A 207 -16.92 12.87 1.39
CA ALA A 207 -16.87 11.43 1.55
C ALA A 207 -17.07 11.08 3.03
N VAL A 208 -18.00 10.16 3.29
CA VAL A 208 -18.22 9.57 4.62
C VAL A 208 -17.46 8.25 4.65
N LEU A 209 -16.44 8.16 5.50
CA LEU A 209 -15.65 6.95 5.69
C LEU A 209 -16.07 6.26 6.98
N ASP A 210 -16.35 4.95 6.92
CA ASP A 210 -16.45 4.12 8.11
C ASP A 210 -15.11 3.42 8.36
N LEU A 211 -14.37 3.93 9.35
CA LEU A 211 -13.10 3.32 9.75
C LEU A 211 -13.30 2.14 10.70
N GLY A 212 -14.51 1.91 11.22
CA GLY A 212 -14.72 0.96 12.31
C GLY A 212 -13.75 1.20 13.46
N ASN A 213 -12.97 0.18 13.85
CA ASN A 213 -11.97 0.31 14.90
C ASN A 213 -10.58 0.75 14.40
N SER A 214 -10.45 1.17 13.15
CA SER A 214 -9.19 1.61 12.57
C SER A 214 -8.83 3.04 12.95
N ALA A 215 -7.53 3.28 13.12
CA ALA A 215 -6.92 4.57 13.40
C ALA A 215 -6.78 5.47 12.16
N GLY A 216 -6.76 4.90 10.95
CA GLY A 216 -6.61 5.69 9.72
C GLY A 216 -6.53 4.84 8.45
N ILE A 217 -6.00 5.43 7.37
CA ILE A 217 -5.79 4.78 6.07
C ILE A 217 -4.31 4.83 5.74
N LEU A 218 -3.76 3.74 5.22
CA LEU A 218 -2.37 3.69 4.75
C LEU A 218 -2.21 4.63 3.53
N PRO A 219 -1.27 5.59 3.55
CA PRO A 219 -1.09 6.55 2.45
C PRO A 219 -0.42 5.89 1.24
N ALA A 220 -0.92 6.09 0.01
CA ALA A 220 -0.26 5.54 -1.19
C ALA A 220 1.09 6.14 -1.51
N SER A 221 1.35 7.40 -1.15
CA SER A 221 2.65 8.04 -1.37
C SER A 221 3.76 7.54 -0.43
N SER A 222 3.60 6.39 0.24
CA SER A 222 4.68 5.76 0.99
C SER A 222 5.60 4.96 0.05
N TRP A 223 6.58 5.62 -0.56
CA TRP A 223 7.57 4.94 -1.42
C TRP A 223 8.74 4.35 -0.63
N GLY A 224 9.04 4.89 0.56
CA GLY A 224 10.17 4.45 1.39
C GLY A 224 9.80 3.31 2.33
N PHE A 225 9.58 2.09 1.82
CA PHE A 225 9.44 0.91 2.67
C PHE A 225 10.78 0.61 3.34
N CYS A 226 10.73 0.35 4.63
CA CYS A 226 11.89 -0.16 5.36
C CYS A 226 11.68 -1.64 5.69
N GLY A 227 10.45 -2.02 6.06
CA GLY A 227 10.13 -3.43 6.27
C GLY A 227 8.65 -3.73 6.27
N ILE A 228 8.36 -4.99 5.97
CA ILE A 228 7.03 -5.58 6.08
C ILE A 228 7.12 -6.91 6.84
N LEU A 229 6.06 -7.18 7.58
CA LEU A 229 5.83 -8.39 8.34
C LEU A 229 4.33 -8.67 8.26
N ALA A 230 3.87 -9.92 8.36
CA ALA A 230 2.51 -10.15 8.83
C ALA A 230 2.58 -10.49 10.32
N ASP A 231 1.80 -9.78 11.12
CA ASP A 231 1.66 -10.11 12.51
C ASP A 231 1.02 -11.51 12.66
N PRO A 232 1.01 -12.07 13.88
CA PRO A 232 0.43 -13.40 14.07
C PRO A 232 -1.10 -13.44 14.12
N LEU A 233 -1.77 -12.34 13.78
CA LEU A 233 -3.19 -12.28 13.39
C LEU A 233 -3.33 -12.22 11.86
N ASP A 234 -2.23 -12.41 11.14
CA ASP A 234 -2.07 -12.32 9.69
C ASP A 234 -2.33 -10.91 9.11
N ASP A 235 -2.26 -9.86 9.93
CA ASP A 235 -2.34 -8.47 9.48
C ASP A 235 -0.94 -7.93 9.16
N PRO A 236 -0.72 -7.33 7.98
CA PRO A 236 0.55 -6.69 7.68
C PRO A 236 0.92 -5.60 8.67
N VAL A 237 2.13 -5.65 9.20
CA VAL A 237 2.82 -4.56 9.89
C VAL A 237 3.85 -3.98 8.94
N ILE A 238 3.79 -2.67 8.77
CA ILE A 238 4.59 -1.93 7.78
C ILE A 238 5.36 -0.83 8.49
N ALA A 239 6.63 -0.68 8.17
CA ALA A 239 7.44 0.49 8.51
C ALA A 239 7.78 1.24 7.23
N TRP A 240 7.44 2.52 7.18
CA TRP A 240 7.65 3.36 6.00
C TRP A 240 8.06 4.79 6.35
N GLN A 241 8.64 5.50 5.38
CA GLN A 241 8.97 6.92 5.49
C GLN A 241 8.14 7.76 4.53
N ASP A 242 7.59 8.87 5.01
CA ASP A 242 6.83 9.80 4.17
C ASP A 242 7.76 10.62 3.24
N GLU A 243 7.40 10.70 1.96
CA GLU A 243 8.10 11.47 0.92
C GLU A 243 7.83 12.99 0.98
N ASN A 244 8.03 13.67 2.10
CA ASN A 244 8.14 15.13 2.06
C ASN A 244 9.55 15.54 1.65
N ARG A 245 9.89 15.34 0.35
CA ARG A 245 11.21 15.58 -0.31
C ARG A 245 11.77 17.02 -0.22
N GLY A 246 11.25 17.89 0.65
CA GLY A 246 11.68 19.29 0.77
C GLY A 246 11.72 19.86 2.18
N THR A 247 11.34 19.12 3.22
CA THR A 247 11.39 19.60 4.61
C THR A 247 12.28 18.69 5.44
N ALA A 248 13.26 19.26 6.13
CA ALA A 248 14.12 18.52 7.06
C ALA A 248 13.27 17.69 8.05
N GLY A 249 13.42 16.36 7.98
CA GLY A 249 12.73 15.39 8.85
C GLY A 249 11.64 14.62 8.12
N HIS A 250 12.01 13.57 7.37
CA HIS A 250 11.06 12.55 6.93
C HIS A 250 10.37 11.94 8.15
N ARG A 251 9.03 11.86 8.11
CA ARG A 251 8.27 11.19 9.16
C ARG A 251 8.33 9.70 8.87
N SER A 252 9.18 9.01 9.62
CA SER A 252 9.19 7.56 9.71
C SER A 252 8.01 7.09 10.56
N ARG A 253 7.26 6.10 10.09
CA ARG A 253 6.05 5.58 10.72
C ARG A 253 6.05 4.05 10.74
N ILE A 254 5.37 3.47 11.71
CA ILE A 254 5.11 2.02 11.74
C ILE A 254 3.65 1.79 12.11
N GLY A 255 2.99 0.84 11.45
CA GLY A 255 1.57 0.60 11.61
C GLY A 255 1.16 -0.82 11.25
N SER A 256 0.07 -1.30 11.83
CA SER A 256 -0.62 -2.53 11.39
C SER A 256 -1.79 -2.18 10.49
N VAL A 257 -1.98 -2.93 9.42
CA VAL A 257 -2.97 -2.67 8.36
C VAL A 257 -3.93 -3.85 8.27
N ASN A 258 -5.22 -3.60 8.45
CA ASN A 258 -6.24 -4.64 8.27
C ASN A 258 -6.42 -5.03 6.80
N GLU A 259 -7.22 -6.06 6.52
CA GLU A 259 -7.54 -6.55 5.18
C GLU A 259 -8.09 -5.50 4.19
N LYS A 260 -8.67 -4.40 4.67
CA LYS A 260 -9.25 -3.32 3.84
C LYS A 260 -8.25 -2.19 3.51
N GLY A 261 -7.05 -2.23 4.08
CA GLY A 261 -6.06 -1.15 3.91
C GLY A 261 -6.11 -0.09 5.00
N PHE A 262 -6.92 -0.28 6.04
CA PHE A 262 -7.00 0.66 7.16
C PHE A 262 -5.95 0.32 8.22
N LEU A 263 -5.33 1.37 8.74
CA LEU A 263 -4.40 1.28 9.85
C LEU A 263 -5.19 0.90 11.11
N LYS A 264 -4.95 -0.28 11.69
CA LYS A 264 -5.47 -0.63 13.03
C LYS A 264 -4.86 0.27 14.09
N TRP A 265 -3.56 0.50 13.98
CA TRP A 265 -2.80 1.45 14.78
C TRP A 265 -1.64 1.98 13.94
N VAL A 266 -1.13 3.16 14.32
CA VAL A 266 0.03 3.81 13.69
C VAL A 266 0.82 4.58 14.75
N HIS A 267 2.13 4.52 14.66
CA HIS A 267 3.06 5.32 15.45
C HIS A 267 3.86 6.22 14.53
N ASP A 268 3.70 7.53 14.69
CA ASP A 268 4.42 8.54 13.92
C ASP A 268 5.76 8.91 14.59
N GLY A 269 6.75 9.32 13.80
CA GLY A 269 8.03 9.84 14.29
C GLY A 269 8.97 8.78 14.85
N VAL A 270 8.78 7.52 14.47
CA VAL A 270 9.65 6.41 14.89
C VAL A 270 10.96 6.48 14.10
N LYS A 271 12.03 6.99 14.68
CA LYS A 271 13.29 7.22 13.96
C LYS A 271 13.97 5.90 13.57
N PHE A 272 13.83 5.48 12.31
CA PHE A 272 14.55 4.35 11.70
C PHE A 272 15.16 4.76 10.35
N SER A 273 16.10 4.00 9.80
CA SER A 273 16.71 4.20 8.48
C SER A 273 16.08 3.31 7.41
N ASP A 274 16.43 3.53 6.15
CA ASP A 274 15.91 2.76 5.01
C ASP A 274 16.27 1.27 5.12
N GLY A 275 17.39 0.94 5.77
CA GLY A 275 17.84 -0.45 6.00
C GLY A 275 17.15 -1.17 7.17
N SER A 276 16.16 -0.56 7.81
CA SER A 276 15.53 -1.12 9.01
C SER A 276 14.54 -2.22 8.70
N LYS A 277 14.62 -3.36 9.39
CA LYS A 277 13.79 -4.54 9.14
C LYS A 277 12.78 -4.78 10.27
N ILE A 278 11.70 -5.50 9.96
CA ILE A 278 10.69 -5.91 10.94
C ILE A 278 10.69 -7.43 11.08
N TYR A 279 10.61 -7.93 12.31
CA TYR A 279 10.50 -9.35 12.64
C TYR A 279 9.37 -9.58 13.65
N SER A 280 8.88 -10.81 13.75
CA SER A 280 7.91 -11.22 14.77
C SER A 280 8.45 -12.36 15.62
N SER A 281 8.19 -12.34 16.93
CA SER A 281 8.35 -13.54 17.75
C SER A 281 7.26 -14.56 17.45
N PRO A 282 7.62 -15.83 17.15
CA PRO A 282 6.63 -16.89 16.93
C PRO A 282 5.83 -17.24 18.20
N SER A 283 6.34 -16.97 19.41
CA SER A 283 5.68 -17.40 20.65
C SER A 283 4.74 -16.37 21.26
N ASP A 284 5.17 -15.11 21.34
CA ASP A 284 4.41 -14.06 22.02
C ASP A 284 3.97 -12.92 21.09
N ARG A 285 4.25 -13.07 19.80
CA ARG A 285 3.79 -12.16 18.75
C ARG A 285 4.38 -10.75 18.82
N THR A 286 5.40 -10.55 19.65
CA THR A 286 6.11 -9.27 19.75
C THR A 286 6.71 -8.90 18.40
N ILE A 287 6.49 -7.67 17.97
CA ILE A 287 7.09 -7.11 16.75
C ILE A 287 8.45 -6.51 17.12
N TYR A 288 9.48 -6.78 16.33
CA TYR A 288 10.83 -6.23 16.48
C TYR A 288 11.12 -5.33 15.29
N LEU A 289 11.29 -4.03 15.52
CA LEU A 289 11.86 -3.09 14.57
C LEU A 289 13.36 -3.02 14.82
N VAL A 290 14.16 -3.45 13.85
CA VAL A 290 15.62 -3.57 13.95
C VAL A 290 16.26 -2.66 12.92
N ASP A 291 17.07 -1.71 13.38
CA ASP A 291 17.81 -0.79 12.53
C ASP A 291 19.31 -1.04 12.72
N SER A 292 19.97 -1.58 11.69
CA SER A 292 21.40 -1.91 11.74
C SER A 292 22.30 -0.67 11.63
N GLU A 293 21.86 0.37 10.93
CA GLU A 293 22.64 1.58 10.68
C GLU A 293 22.62 2.50 11.91
N LYS A 294 21.43 2.75 12.47
CA LYS A 294 21.26 3.48 13.72
C LYS A 294 21.60 2.60 14.92
N GLY A 295 21.57 1.28 14.75
CA GLY A 295 21.99 0.31 15.75
C GLY A 295 21.02 0.22 16.92
N PHE A 296 19.74 -0.05 16.68
CA PHE A 296 18.79 -0.28 17.77
C PHE A 296 17.81 -1.42 17.46
N VAL A 297 17.22 -1.95 18.52
CA VAL A 297 16.08 -2.87 18.46
C VAL A 297 14.95 -2.31 19.30
N ARG A 298 13.78 -2.13 18.69
CA ARG A 298 12.57 -1.70 19.40
C ARG A 298 11.54 -2.82 19.33
N THR A 299 10.98 -3.18 20.48
CA THR A 299 9.91 -4.18 20.55
C THR A 299 8.55 -3.49 20.72
N LEU A 300 7.56 -3.91 19.95
CA LEU A 300 6.22 -3.33 19.92
C LEU A 300 5.17 -4.41 20.19
N ASN A 301 4.10 -4.02 20.88
CA ASN A 301 2.93 -4.84 21.07
C ASN A 301 2.14 -4.94 19.74
N PRO A 302 1.82 -6.14 19.24
CA PRO A 302 1.15 -6.29 17.95
C PRO A 302 -0.28 -5.73 17.90
N LEU A 303 -0.96 -5.62 19.04
CA LEU A 303 -2.37 -5.18 19.10
C LEU A 303 -2.53 -3.67 18.99
N ASN A 304 -1.56 -2.89 19.46
CA ASN A 304 -1.66 -1.43 19.51
C ASN A 304 -0.37 -0.69 19.12
N GLY A 305 0.67 -1.42 18.73
CA GLY A 305 1.99 -0.92 18.38
C GLY A 305 2.76 -0.27 19.53
N LYS A 306 2.25 -0.29 20.76
CA LYS A 306 2.89 0.37 21.90
C LYS A 306 4.27 -0.24 22.13
N GLU A 307 5.26 0.61 22.29
CA GLU A 307 6.62 0.19 22.64
C GLU A 307 6.63 -0.57 23.97
N ILE A 308 7.24 -1.76 23.94
CA ILE A 308 7.45 -2.61 25.12
C ILE A 308 8.86 -2.37 25.65
N ARG A 309 9.88 -2.40 24.77
CA ARG A 309 11.29 -2.19 25.11
C ARG A 309 12.03 -1.52 23.95
N HIS A 310 13.14 -0.85 24.28
CA HIS A 310 14.08 -0.27 23.33
C HIS A 310 15.51 -0.60 23.77
N PHE A 311 16.32 -1.10 22.84
CA PHE A 311 17.72 -1.47 23.05
C PHE A 311 18.58 -0.69 22.07
N ASP A 312 19.50 0.12 22.58
CA ASP A 312 20.57 0.71 21.77
C ASP A 312 21.77 -0.24 21.71
N SER A 313 22.24 -0.50 20.50
CA SER A 313 23.46 -1.27 20.28
C SER A 313 24.65 -0.48 20.82
N PRO A 314 25.58 -1.14 21.54
CA PRO A 314 26.80 -0.48 21.99
C PRO A 314 27.61 0.04 20.80
N GLU A 315 28.29 1.19 20.97
CA GLU A 315 29.15 1.79 19.93
C GLU A 315 30.35 0.89 19.55
N LYS A 316 30.76 0.00 20.46
CA LYS A 316 31.86 -0.96 20.24
C LYS A 316 31.31 -2.31 19.81
N LYS A 317 32.17 -3.15 19.20
CA LYS A 317 31.96 -4.60 18.99
C LYS A 317 31.92 -5.38 20.34
N ASP A 318 31.19 -4.87 21.32
CA ASP A 318 30.80 -5.60 22.51
C ASP A 318 29.70 -6.57 22.10
N LEU A 319 29.99 -7.86 22.24
CA LEU A 319 29.09 -8.95 21.88
C LEU A 319 28.33 -9.48 23.09
N THR A 320 28.67 -9.04 24.31
CA THR A 320 28.00 -9.46 25.55
C THR A 320 26.61 -8.83 25.70
N ARG A 321 26.33 -7.79 24.90
CA ARG A 321 25.06 -7.07 24.84
C ARG A 321 24.52 -7.09 23.41
N LEU A 322 23.19 -7.05 23.29
CA LEU A 322 22.50 -7.07 22.00
C LEU A 322 23.04 -5.97 21.09
N ASN A 323 23.67 -6.40 20.00
CA ASN A 323 24.35 -5.53 19.07
C ASN A 323 23.93 -5.88 17.64
N VAL A 324 23.04 -5.06 17.08
CA VAL A 324 22.48 -5.26 15.72
C VAL A 324 23.16 -4.40 14.66
N ARG A 325 24.22 -3.64 15.02
CA ARG A 325 25.05 -2.95 14.04
C ARG A 325 25.70 -3.96 13.10
N ASP A 326 25.58 -3.70 11.80
CA ASP A 326 26.14 -4.53 10.72
C ASP A 326 25.74 -6.01 10.82
N HIS A 327 24.52 -6.30 11.31
CA HIS A 327 24.00 -7.67 11.32
C HIS A 327 23.57 -8.10 9.91
N TYR A 328 23.69 -9.40 9.65
CA TYR A 328 23.29 -10.05 8.40
C TYR A 328 21.98 -10.82 8.55
N GLY A 329 21.68 -11.25 9.78
CA GLY A 329 20.44 -11.94 10.11
C GLY A 329 20.01 -11.66 11.53
N PHE A 330 18.70 -11.63 11.75
CA PHE A 330 18.06 -11.44 13.04
C PHE A 330 16.83 -12.34 13.08
N ALA A 331 16.67 -13.16 14.11
CA ALA A 331 15.56 -14.09 14.26
C ALA A 331 15.12 -14.17 15.72
N PRO A 332 13.93 -13.65 16.07
CA PRO A 332 13.28 -13.92 17.35
C PRO A 332 12.93 -15.40 17.51
N ASP A 333 13.19 -15.95 18.68
CA ASP A 333 12.96 -17.37 19.00
C ASP A 333 11.66 -17.53 19.83
N ILE A 334 11.20 -18.78 19.97
CA ILE A 334 10.01 -19.17 20.74
C ILE A 334 10.20 -18.98 22.25
N ASP A 335 11.43 -18.95 22.76
CA ASP A 335 11.75 -18.75 24.17
C ASP A 335 11.99 -17.28 24.55
N LYS A 336 11.63 -16.35 23.64
CA LYS A 336 11.82 -14.89 23.78
C LYS A 336 13.28 -14.44 23.76
N THR A 337 14.20 -15.32 23.39
CA THR A 337 15.55 -14.92 22.99
C THR A 337 15.55 -14.44 21.55
N VAL A 338 16.64 -13.81 21.13
CA VAL A 338 16.88 -13.43 19.73
C VAL A 338 18.21 -14.00 19.27
N VAL A 339 18.25 -14.54 18.07
CA VAL A 339 19.47 -15.00 17.41
C VAL A 339 19.91 -13.96 16.38
N VAL A 340 21.17 -13.56 16.44
CA VAL A 340 21.78 -12.57 15.55
C VAL A 340 22.95 -13.19 14.82
N LEU A 341 22.95 -13.07 13.50
CA LEU A 341 24.07 -13.43 12.63
C LEU A 341 24.85 -12.17 12.27
N LYS A 342 26.14 -12.10 12.61
CA LYS A 342 27.00 -10.93 12.31
C LYS A 342 28.48 -11.27 12.24
N TYR A 343 29.31 -10.33 11.79
CA TYR A 343 30.76 -10.46 11.89
C TYR A 343 31.28 -10.15 13.31
N ASN A 344 32.23 -10.96 13.77
CA ASN A 344 32.97 -10.72 15.00
C ASN A 344 34.12 -9.68 14.78
N LYS A 345 35.03 -9.56 15.75
CA LYS A 345 36.20 -8.66 15.63
C LYS A 345 37.22 -9.11 14.60
N ASN A 346 37.32 -10.41 14.37
CA ASN A 346 38.27 -11.04 13.44
C ASN A 346 37.77 -11.07 11.99
N GLY A 347 36.49 -10.71 11.76
CA GLY A 347 35.88 -10.79 10.44
C GLY A 347 35.23 -12.15 10.14
N ASP A 348 35.07 -13.02 11.14
CA ASP A 348 34.32 -14.26 10.99
C ASP A 348 32.84 -14.03 11.26
N MET A 349 31.97 -14.69 10.48
CA MET A 349 30.54 -14.73 10.77
C MET A 349 30.28 -15.59 12.00
N VAL A 350 29.48 -15.07 12.94
CA VAL A 350 29.10 -15.74 14.18
C VAL A 350 27.60 -15.66 14.42
N LEU A 351 27.04 -16.71 15.02
CA LEU A 351 25.69 -16.70 15.58
C LEU A 351 25.78 -16.40 17.07
N LEU A 352 25.00 -15.42 17.52
CA LEU A 352 24.93 -15.00 18.91
C LEU A 352 23.47 -15.04 19.35
N ARG A 353 23.22 -15.47 20.58
CA ARG A 353 21.88 -15.45 21.18
C ARG A 353 21.85 -14.45 22.32
N TYR A 354 20.79 -13.68 22.40
CA TYR A 354 20.55 -12.72 23.47
C TYR A 354 19.22 -12.99 24.15
N ASP A 355 19.19 -12.82 25.46
CA ASP A 355 17.96 -12.88 26.23
C ASP A 355 17.07 -11.64 25.99
N GLN A 356 15.92 -11.66 26.62
CA GLN A 356 14.93 -10.59 26.54
C GLN A 356 15.41 -9.24 27.13
N ASN A 357 16.52 -9.22 27.87
CA ASN A 357 17.16 -8.03 28.43
C ASN A 357 18.35 -7.56 27.56
N GLY A 358 18.59 -8.23 26.44
CA GLY A 358 19.71 -7.97 25.55
C GLY A 358 21.05 -8.42 26.12
N GLN A 359 21.08 -9.35 27.07
CA GLN A 359 22.32 -9.98 27.55
C GLN A 359 22.62 -11.23 26.71
N GLN A 360 23.88 -11.42 26.33
CA GLN A 360 24.29 -12.62 25.63
C GLN A 360 24.07 -13.86 26.53
N VAL A 361 23.50 -14.90 25.94
CA VAL A 361 23.31 -16.21 26.56
C VAL A 361 23.91 -17.30 25.67
N GLU A 362 24.00 -18.53 26.19
CA GLU A 362 24.46 -19.66 25.39
C GLU A 362 23.63 -19.78 24.10
N LEU A 363 24.31 -19.90 22.96
CA LEU A 363 23.66 -20.07 21.65
C LEU A 363 22.75 -21.31 21.64
N TRP A 364 23.15 -22.37 22.35
CA TRP A 364 22.39 -23.60 22.51
C TRP A 364 22.28 -23.90 24.00
N PRO A 365 21.06 -24.05 24.56
CA PRO A 365 20.91 -24.27 25.99
C PRO A 365 21.63 -25.56 26.42
N GLY A 366 22.54 -25.44 27.39
CA GLY A 366 23.28 -26.58 27.94
C GLY A 366 24.57 -26.93 27.19
N ILE A 367 25.01 -26.09 26.24
CA ILE A 367 26.27 -26.26 25.52
C ILE A 367 27.18 -25.06 25.78
N SER A 368 28.29 -25.29 26.49
CA SER A 368 29.24 -24.23 26.84
C SER A 368 29.85 -23.53 25.61
N GLU A 369 29.91 -22.20 25.64
CA GLU A 369 30.25 -21.31 24.50
C GLU A 369 31.55 -21.63 23.75
N LYS A 370 32.58 -22.18 24.42
CA LYS A 370 33.94 -22.27 23.87
C LYS A 370 34.12 -23.20 22.66
N LYS A 371 33.12 -23.99 22.26
CA LYS A 371 33.28 -24.97 21.17
C LYS A 371 32.62 -24.60 19.83
N HIS A 372 31.72 -23.61 19.76
CA HIS A 372 30.82 -23.52 18.59
C HIS A 372 30.52 -22.11 18.05
N SER A 373 31.16 -21.05 18.56
CA SER A 373 30.97 -19.70 17.99
C SER A 373 31.80 -19.43 16.74
N THR A 374 32.90 -20.16 16.53
CA THR A 374 33.81 -20.01 15.38
C THR A 374 33.72 -21.25 14.49
N PHE A 375 33.22 -21.05 13.27
CA PHE A 375 32.87 -22.10 12.32
C PHE A 375 34.05 -22.45 11.40
N SER A 376 34.32 -23.74 11.19
CA SER A 376 35.29 -24.18 10.18
C SER A 376 34.58 -24.46 8.85
N ASP A 377 35.20 -24.04 7.74
CA ASP A 377 34.73 -24.10 6.35
C ASP A 377 34.63 -25.53 5.77
N SER A 378 34.36 -26.55 6.59
CA SER A 378 34.27 -27.95 6.19
C SER A 378 32.96 -28.20 5.42
N SER A 379 32.94 -27.69 4.19
CA SER A 379 31.92 -27.80 3.16
C SER A 379 31.52 -29.23 2.76
N GLY A 380 31.98 -30.27 3.47
CA GLY A 380 31.72 -31.68 3.12
C GLY A 380 31.51 -32.66 4.27
N SER A 381 31.94 -32.38 5.50
CA SER A 381 31.79 -33.34 6.61
C SER A 381 30.65 -32.90 7.51
N GLY A 382 29.53 -33.62 7.46
CA GLY A 382 28.29 -33.41 8.22
C GLY A 382 28.46 -33.27 9.73
N GLY A 383 29.01 -32.14 10.18
CA GLY A 383 29.00 -31.76 11.58
C GLY A 383 27.56 -31.58 12.03
N ASP A 384 27.29 -32.00 13.27
CA ASP A 384 25.97 -31.86 13.87
C ASP A 384 25.57 -30.40 14.10
N TYR A 385 26.53 -29.47 14.17
CA TYR A 385 26.30 -28.07 14.45
C TYR A 385 26.33 -27.22 13.18
N PRO A 386 25.71 -26.02 13.16
CA PRO A 386 25.74 -25.18 11.98
C PRO A 386 27.17 -24.94 11.54
N GLY A 387 27.41 -24.98 10.23
CA GLY A 387 28.64 -24.47 9.63
C GLY A 387 28.24 -23.23 8.85
N ILE A 388 28.66 -22.05 9.30
CA ILE A 388 28.38 -20.82 8.57
C ILE A 388 29.45 -20.70 7.50
N SER A 389 29.08 -20.89 6.23
CA SER A 389 29.99 -20.60 5.13
C SER A 389 30.33 -19.10 5.12
N GLN A 390 31.49 -18.73 4.56
CA GLN A 390 31.92 -17.33 4.44
C GLN A 390 30.94 -16.39 3.69
N TYR A 391 29.87 -16.94 3.11
CA TYR A 391 28.89 -16.18 2.34
C TYR A 391 27.72 -15.71 3.21
N ASN A 392 27.09 -14.61 2.82
CA ASN A 392 25.90 -14.07 3.45
C ASN A 392 24.85 -15.18 3.60
N ASN A 393 24.44 -15.47 4.83
CA ASN A 393 23.37 -16.41 5.09
C ASN A 393 22.15 -15.63 5.57
N LEU A 394 20.99 -16.05 5.10
CA LEU A 394 19.71 -15.64 5.65
C LEU A 394 19.37 -16.59 6.81
N ILE A 395 18.75 -16.08 7.86
CA ILE A 395 18.32 -16.88 9.01
C ILE A 395 16.85 -16.63 9.32
N THR A 396 16.16 -17.65 9.80
CA THR A 396 14.83 -17.53 10.41
C THR A 396 14.62 -18.65 11.42
N ILE A 397 13.66 -18.48 12.33
CA ILE A 397 13.28 -19.52 13.30
C ILE A 397 11.83 -19.90 13.02
N SER A 398 11.57 -21.20 12.86
CA SER A 398 10.20 -21.68 12.62
C SER A 398 9.35 -21.64 13.88
N PRO A 399 8.01 -21.73 13.76
CA PRO A 399 7.13 -21.85 14.92
C PRO A 399 7.43 -23.04 15.84
N ALA A 400 8.06 -24.11 15.34
CA ALA A 400 8.53 -25.23 16.17
C ALA A 400 9.88 -24.98 16.87
N GLY A 401 10.55 -23.83 16.62
CA GLY A 401 11.81 -23.45 17.24
C GLY A 401 13.05 -24.02 16.56
N TYR A 402 12.95 -24.46 15.31
CA TYR A 402 14.13 -24.82 14.51
C TYR A 402 14.79 -23.56 13.95
N LEU A 403 16.11 -23.46 14.06
CA LEU A 403 16.89 -22.41 13.38
C LEU A 403 17.16 -22.86 11.96
N TYR A 404 16.64 -22.13 10.97
CA TYR A 404 16.95 -22.34 9.55
C TYR A 404 18.06 -21.38 9.11
N LEU A 405 19.04 -21.93 8.38
CA LEU A 405 20.13 -21.20 7.73
C LEU A 405 20.10 -21.47 6.23
N MET A 406 20.00 -20.41 5.44
CA MET A 406 19.99 -20.48 3.98
C MET A 406 21.14 -19.67 3.41
N SER A 407 21.92 -20.27 2.50
CA SER A 407 22.93 -19.55 1.73
C SER A 407 22.26 -18.52 0.82
N GLU A 408 22.74 -17.27 0.75
CA GLU A 408 22.17 -16.22 -0.13
C GLU A 408 22.17 -16.64 -1.61
N LYS A 409 23.14 -17.46 -2.02
CA LYS A 409 23.18 -18.03 -3.38
C LYS A 409 22.12 -19.09 -3.62
N GLY A 410 21.34 -19.45 -2.60
CA GLY A 410 20.28 -20.43 -2.71
C GLY A 410 20.75 -21.80 -3.16
N THR A 411 21.93 -22.21 -2.70
CA THR A 411 22.50 -23.54 -3.02
C THR A 411 22.22 -24.56 -1.93
N GLN A 412 22.05 -24.11 -0.69
CA GLN A 412 21.90 -24.96 0.48
C GLN A 412 20.97 -24.33 1.52
N LEU A 413 20.18 -25.18 2.14
CA LEU A 413 19.38 -24.92 3.33
C LEU A 413 19.73 -25.98 4.38
N ALA A 414 19.90 -25.56 5.63
CA ALA A 414 20.02 -26.46 6.76
C ALA A 414 19.15 -25.94 7.90
N TRP A 415 18.66 -26.84 8.74
CA TRP A 415 17.95 -26.45 9.95
C TRP A 415 18.40 -27.26 11.15
N PHE A 416 18.37 -26.61 12.31
CA PHE A 416 18.95 -27.08 13.55
C PHE A 416 17.90 -27.07 14.64
N ASP A 417 17.86 -28.14 15.44
CA ASP A 417 17.02 -28.18 16.62
C ASP A 417 17.54 -27.23 17.72
N ARG A 418 16.81 -27.14 18.83
CA ARG A 418 17.18 -26.24 19.93
C ARG A 418 18.47 -26.63 20.66
N THR A 419 18.96 -27.85 20.47
CA THR A 419 20.27 -28.30 20.98
C THR A 419 21.40 -27.96 20.01
N GLY A 420 21.08 -27.36 18.86
CA GLY A 420 22.03 -27.02 17.81
C GLY A 420 22.37 -28.18 16.89
N LYS A 421 21.74 -29.35 17.08
CA LYS A 421 21.94 -30.51 16.21
C LYS A 421 21.20 -30.33 14.89
N THR A 422 21.81 -30.77 13.81
CA THR A 422 21.23 -30.73 12.48
C THR A 422 20.00 -31.62 12.44
N ALA A 423 18.84 -31.00 12.25
CA ALA A 423 17.57 -31.70 12.06
C ALA A 423 17.34 -32.07 10.58
N GLY A 424 17.93 -31.31 9.65
CA GLY A 424 17.98 -31.70 8.25
C GLY A 424 18.68 -30.69 7.34
N LYS A 425 18.81 -31.08 6.07
CA LYS A 425 19.45 -30.28 5.01
C LYS A 425 18.71 -30.49 3.69
N ALA A 426 18.67 -29.44 2.87
CA ALA A 426 18.18 -29.51 1.51
C ALA A 426 19.17 -28.81 0.57
N LYS A 427 19.46 -29.44 -0.57
CA LYS A 427 20.16 -28.77 -1.66
C LYS A 427 19.12 -28.00 -2.47
N LEU A 428 19.39 -26.73 -2.67
CA LEU A 428 18.54 -25.85 -3.46
C LEU A 428 19.16 -25.73 -4.86
N SER A 429 18.32 -25.83 -5.89
CA SER A 429 18.71 -25.65 -7.29
C SER A 429 17.85 -24.55 -7.87
N LEU A 430 18.21 -23.30 -7.59
CA LEU A 430 17.61 -22.16 -8.26
C LEU A 430 18.24 -22.03 -9.65
N ASP A 431 17.39 -21.97 -10.68
CA ASP A 431 17.83 -21.85 -12.07
C ASP A 431 18.62 -20.53 -12.27
N GLY A 432 19.93 -20.64 -12.52
CA GLY A 432 20.80 -19.60 -13.05
C GLY A 432 21.01 -18.37 -12.15
N ASN A 433 22.14 -18.30 -11.42
CA ASN A 433 22.66 -17.12 -10.71
C ASN A 433 21.62 -16.26 -9.96
N GLY A 434 20.51 -16.86 -9.54
CA GLY A 434 19.41 -16.15 -8.91
C GLY A 434 19.82 -15.59 -7.56
N ARG A 435 19.15 -14.51 -7.15
CA ARG A 435 19.33 -13.89 -5.83
C ARG A 435 18.14 -14.24 -4.95
N ILE A 436 18.38 -14.70 -3.74
CA ILE A 436 17.32 -14.83 -2.72
C ILE A 436 17.15 -13.49 -2.02
N TYR A 437 15.93 -12.97 -2.00
CA TYR A 437 15.59 -11.75 -1.25
C TYR A 437 15.14 -12.06 0.16
N GLY A 438 14.44 -13.18 0.36
CA GLY A 438 13.99 -13.60 1.67
C GLY A 438 13.44 -15.03 1.66
N PHE A 439 13.32 -15.60 2.84
CA PHE A 439 12.65 -16.89 3.03
C PHE A 439 11.96 -16.92 4.39
N GLY A 440 11.00 -17.82 4.56
CA GLY A 440 10.31 -18.03 5.84
C GLY A 440 9.75 -19.44 5.94
N VAL A 441 9.28 -19.80 7.14
CA VAL A 441 8.79 -21.15 7.46
C VAL A 441 7.47 -21.03 8.20
N ASP A 442 6.46 -21.79 7.76
CA ASP A 442 5.14 -21.83 8.40
C ASP A 442 5.08 -22.86 9.55
N SER A 443 3.92 -23.01 10.21
CA SER A 443 3.76 -23.96 11.32
C SER A 443 3.76 -25.43 10.90
N SER A 444 3.69 -25.71 9.59
CA SER A 444 3.81 -27.06 9.03
C SER A 444 5.25 -27.36 8.62
N GLU A 445 6.20 -26.51 9.02
CA GLU A 445 7.62 -26.55 8.64
C GLU A 445 7.84 -26.48 7.10
N THR A 446 6.88 -25.89 6.38
CA THR A 446 7.01 -25.61 4.95
C THR A 446 7.86 -24.38 4.75
N VAL A 447 8.91 -24.50 3.93
CA VAL A 447 9.81 -23.39 3.60
C VAL A 447 9.35 -22.70 2.33
N TYR A 448 9.23 -21.37 2.39
CA TYR A 448 8.93 -20.52 1.25
C TYR A 448 10.09 -19.58 0.96
N ILE A 449 10.35 -19.31 -0.31
CA ILE A 449 11.51 -18.53 -0.76
C ILE A 449 11.05 -17.49 -1.78
N LEU A 450 11.35 -16.22 -1.54
CA LEU A 450 11.29 -15.15 -2.54
C LEU A 450 12.67 -15.02 -3.19
N TYR A 451 12.75 -15.22 -4.50
CA TYR A 451 13.99 -15.15 -5.25
C TYR A 451 13.80 -14.52 -6.62
N GLN A 452 14.86 -13.94 -7.16
CA GLN A 452 14.94 -13.51 -8.55
C GLN A 452 15.55 -14.62 -9.40
N GLY A 453 14.83 -15.05 -10.43
CA GLY A 453 15.25 -16.08 -11.37
C GLY A 453 15.19 -15.59 -12.81
N LYS A 454 16.07 -16.12 -13.67
CA LYS A 454 16.03 -15.83 -15.10
C LYS A 454 14.94 -16.67 -15.77
N ILE A 455 13.96 -16.01 -16.40
CA ILE A 455 12.92 -16.73 -17.15
C ILE A 455 13.53 -17.26 -18.44
N LYS A 456 13.31 -18.56 -18.71
CA LYS A 456 13.86 -19.23 -19.90
C LYS A 456 13.43 -18.56 -21.20
N THR A 457 12.16 -18.18 -21.32
CA THR A 457 11.57 -17.63 -22.55
C THR A 457 11.88 -16.15 -22.82
N ALA A 458 12.17 -15.36 -21.78
CA ALA A 458 12.36 -13.91 -21.92
C ALA A 458 13.83 -13.47 -21.78
N GLY A 459 14.68 -14.32 -21.20
CA GLY A 459 16.06 -13.97 -20.87
C GLY A 459 16.20 -12.88 -19.78
N GLU A 460 15.08 -12.42 -19.23
CA GLU A 460 15.01 -11.39 -18.19
C GLU A 460 14.87 -12.01 -16.79
N TYR A 461 15.32 -11.27 -15.79
CA TYR A 461 15.17 -11.64 -14.38
C TYR A 461 13.83 -11.16 -13.83
N TRP A 462 13.16 -12.05 -13.12
CA TRP A 462 11.87 -11.81 -12.49
C TRP A 462 11.81 -12.44 -11.12
N ASP A 463 10.98 -11.87 -10.26
CA ASP A 463 10.83 -12.37 -8.91
C ASP A 463 9.83 -13.54 -8.93
N HIS A 464 10.11 -14.53 -8.10
CA HIS A 464 9.34 -15.75 -7.95
C HIS A 464 9.19 -16.08 -6.48
N VAL A 465 8.07 -16.72 -6.14
CA VAL A 465 7.92 -17.41 -4.86
C VAL A 465 7.91 -18.89 -5.11
N ALA A 466 8.82 -19.61 -4.46
CA ALA A 466 8.84 -21.07 -4.45
C ALA A 466 8.53 -21.62 -3.07
N LYS A 467 7.91 -22.80 -3.06
CA LYS A 467 7.69 -23.66 -1.90
C LYS A 467 8.66 -24.84 -1.99
N LEU A 468 9.39 -25.12 -0.92
CA LEU A 468 10.26 -26.29 -0.83
C LEU A 468 9.45 -27.48 -0.36
N ASN A 469 9.34 -28.49 -1.20
CA ASN A 469 8.81 -29.79 -0.86
C ASN A 469 9.97 -30.76 -0.57
N ALA A 470 9.85 -31.56 0.48
CA ALA A 470 10.88 -32.52 0.89
C ALA A 470 11.20 -33.55 -0.22
N GLU A 471 10.21 -33.93 -1.02
CA GLU A 471 10.33 -34.95 -2.06
C GLU A 471 10.62 -34.36 -3.45
N SER A 472 9.86 -33.33 -3.84
CA SER A 472 9.89 -32.78 -5.21
C SER A 472 10.81 -31.58 -5.40
N GLY A 473 11.47 -31.11 -4.33
CA GLY A 473 12.31 -29.92 -4.37
C GLY A 473 11.49 -28.62 -4.45
N LEU A 474 12.05 -27.60 -5.10
CA LEU A 474 11.41 -26.28 -5.21
C LEU A 474 10.29 -26.28 -6.25
N THR A 475 9.10 -25.86 -5.84
CA THR A 475 7.95 -25.66 -6.72
C THR A 475 7.59 -24.18 -6.76
N VAL A 476 7.63 -23.56 -7.93
CA VAL A 476 7.21 -22.16 -8.12
C VAL A 476 5.71 -22.05 -7.95
N ILE A 477 5.26 -21.26 -6.98
CA ILE A 477 3.83 -21.04 -6.65
C ILE A 477 3.35 -19.65 -7.08
N ALA A 478 4.24 -18.65 -7.17
CA ALA A 478 3.94 -17.34 -7.72
C ALA A 478 5.11 -16.80 -8.56
N GLY A 479 4.81 -15.94 -9.51
CA GLY A 479 5.73 -15.42 -10.51
C GLY A 479 5.40 -15.87 -11.94
N PRO A 480 6.12 -15.34 -12.93
CA PRO A 480 5.90 -15.61 -14.35
C PRO A 480 5.92 -17.10 -14.75
N GLU A 481 6.73 -17.91 -14.07
CA GLU A 481 6.83 -19.36 -14.31
C GLU A 481 5.87 -20.18 -13.41
N SER A 482 5.02 -19.52 -12.61
CA SER A 482 3.99 -20.23 -11.84
C SER A 482 2.92 -20.78 -12.78
N PRO A 483 2.55 -22.08 -12.67
CA PRO A 483 1.49 -22.67 -13.48
C PRO A 483 0.12 -22.04 -13.23
N ARG A 484 -0.04 -21.28 -12.15
CA ARG A 484 -1.29 -20.60 -11.77
C ARG A 484 -1.42 -19.20 -12.34
N GLY A 485 -0.37 -18.64 -12.94
CA GLY A 485 -0.40 -17.31 -13.56
C GLY A 485 -0.43 -16.14 -12.56
N ASN A 486 -0.13 -16.37 -11.28
CA ASN A 486 -0.04 -15.31 -10.28
C ASN A 486 1.27 -14.53 -10.46
N LEU A 487 1.27 -13.57 -11.37
CA LEU A 487 2.44 -12.74 -11.63
C LEU A 487 2.78 -11.91 -10.39
N ILE A 488 4.02 -11.99 -9.95
CA ILE A 488 4.61 -10.99 -9.06
C ILE A 488 5.56 -10.15 -9.90
N GLY A 489 5.54 -8.84 -9.68
CA GLY A 489 6.37 -7.88 -10.41
C GLY A 489 7.86 -8.08 -10.16
N ARG A 490 8.65 -7.10 -10.59
CA ARG A 490 10.07 -7.01 -10.23
C ARG A 490 10.27 -6.16 -8.98
N GLY A 491 11.44 -6.27 -8.37
CA GLY A 491 11.85 -5.42 -7.26
C GLY A 491 11.13 -5.76 -5.96
N GLN A 492 10.64 -6.99 -5.80
CA GLN A 492 10.14 -7.47 -4.53
C GLN A 492 11.35 -7.84 -3.66
N ASP A 493 11.59 -7.07 -2.61
CA ASP A 493 12.72 -7.26 -1.69
C ASP A 493 12.29 -7.46 -0.24
N HIS A 494 10.99 -7.33 0.04
CA HIS A 494 10.40 -7.67 1.33
C HIS A 494 9.54 -8.94 1.23
N PHE A 495 9.82 -9.89 2.11
CA PHE A 495 9.16 -11.19 2.16
C PHE A 495 8.94 -11.65 3.60
N HIS A 496 7.73 -12.09 3.91
CA HIS A 496 7.42 -12.71 5.19
C HIS A 496 6.44 -13.87 5.05
N VAL A 497 6.60 -14.87 5.91
CA VAL A 497 5.75 -16.06 5.98
C VAL A 497 5.13 -16.12 7.37
N THR A 498 3.81 -16.09 7.42
CA THR A 498 3.06 -16.25 8.67
C THR A 498 3.08 -17.70 9.16
N PRO A 499 2.79 -17.95 10.45
CA PRO A 499 2.58 -19.31 10.93
C PRO A 499 1.47 -20.06 10.17
N SER A 500 0.45 -19.36 9.65
CA SER A 500 -0.65 -19.97 8.89
C SER A 500 -0.29 -20.29 7.42
N GLY A 501 0.93 -19.95 6.97
CA GLY A 501 1.39 -20.17 5.60
C GLY A 501 0.99 -19.07 4.62
N ARG A 502 0.37 -17.98 5.08
CA ARG A 502 0.19 -16.77 4.26
C ARG A 502 1.52 -16.07 4.02
N LEU A 503 1.66 -15.51 2.82
CA LEU A 503 2.88 -14.90 2.33
C LEU A 503 2.64 -13.42 2.11
N VAL A 504 3.43 -12.56 2.74
CA VAL A 504 3.39 -11.11 2.50
C VAL A 504 4.60 -10.73 1.68
N ILE A 505 4.35 -10.04 0.57
CA ILE A 505 5.37 -9.66 -0.41
C ILE A 505 5.17 -8.19 -0.75
N ALA A 506 6.25 -7.43 -0.79
CA ALA A 506 6.26 -6.05 -1.24
C ALA A 506 7.65 -5.67 -1.77
N GLY A 507 7.70 -4.74 -2.72
CA GLY A 507 8.86 -3.85 -2.91
C GLY A 507 8.57 -2.41 -2.44
N ASP A 508 7.29 -2.04 -2.50
CA ASP A 508 6.70 -0.79 -2.06
C ASP A 508 5.20 -1.03 -1.76
N ILE A 509 4.44 0.03 -1.45
CA ILE A 509 3.00 -0.09 -1.14
C ILE A 509 2.18 -0.46 -2.37
N ASP A 510 2.61 0.03 -3.52
CA ASP A 510 2.02 -0.20 -4.84
C ASP A 510 2.33 -1.60 -5.36
N SER A 511 3.10 -2.37 -4.61
CA SER A 511 3.45 -3.75 -4.89
C SER A 511 3.22 -4.64 -3.66
N MET A 512 2.53 -4.15 -2.63
CA MET A 512 2.16 -4.98 -1.49
C MET A 512 1.03 -5.95 -1.85
N ARG A 513 1.23 -7.22 -1.50
CA ARG A 513 0.24 -8.30 -1.67
C ARG A 513 0.34 -9.35 -0.58
N ILE A 514 -0.76 -10.06 -0.38
CA ILE A 514 -0.84 -11.25 0.49
C ILE A 514 -1.26 -12.42 -0.39
N LEU A 515 -0.46 -13.48 -0.35
CA LEU A 515 -0.77 -14.75 -1.00
C LEU A 515 -1.11 -15.82 0.05
N ASP A 516 -1.88 -16.84 -0.35
CA ASP A 516 -2.02 -18.05 0.45
C ASP A 516 -0.79 -18.97 0.31
N SER A 517 -0.84 -20.11 1.01
CA SER A 517 0.21 -21.13 1.04
C SER A 517 0.51 -21.77 -0.32
N ASP A 518 -0.35 -21.54 -1.31
CA ASP A 518 -0.21 -22.06 -2.66
C ASP A 518 0.01 -20.94 -3.70
N GLY A 519 0.28 -19.71 -3.23
CA GLY A 519 0.59 -18.57 -4.07
C GLY A 519 -0.62 -17.88 -4.70
N ASN A 520 -1.86 -18.22 -4.34
CA ASN A 520 -3.03 -17.49 -4.82
C ASN A 520 -3.12 -16.13 -4.15
N LYS A 521 -3.41 -15.09 -4.93
CA LYS A 521 -3.57 -13.74 -4.41
C LYS A 521 -4.83 -13.65 -3.55
N LEU A 522 -4.65 -13.58 -2.23
CA LEU A 522 -5.71 -13.30 -1.27
C LEU A 522 -6.06 -11.82 -1.25
N ARG A 523 -5.02 -10.98 -1.39
CA ARG A 523 -5.14 -9.53 -1.29
C ARG A 523 -4.05 -8.83 -2.08
N SER A 524 -4.42 -7.70 -2.66
CA SER A 524 -3.51 -6.70 -3.23
C SER A 524 -4.07 -5.32 -2.90
N THR A 525 -3.18 -4.32 -2.82
CA THR A 525 -3.66 -2.95 -3.03
C THR A 525 -4.08 -2.83 -4.50
N SER A 526 -4.96 -1.91 -4.77
CA SER A 526 -5.43 -1.74 -6.14
C SER A 526 -4.37 -1.02 -7.01
N ALA A 527 -3.39 -0.36 -6.40
CA ALA A 527 -2.13 0.03 -7.05
C ALA A 527 -1.30 -1.21 -7.43
N THR A 528 -1.22 -2.23 -6.56
CA THR A 528 -0.65 -3.53 -6.91
C THR A 528 -1.35 -4.18 -8.09
N ASP A 529 -2.68 -4.10 -8.20
CA ASP A 529 -3.37 -4.62 -9.38
C ASP A 529 -3.04 -3.86 -10.68
N ASP A 530 -2.81 -2.54 -10.60
CA ASP A 530 -2.36 -1.73 -11.73
C ASP A 530 -0.92 -2.12 -12.14
N SER A 531 -0.03 -2.24 -11.16
CA SER A 531 1.35 -2.70 -11.34
C SER A 531 1.41 -4.11 -11.94
N ASP A 532 0.59 -5.04 -11.45
CA ASP A 532 0.47 -6.41 -11.96
C ASP A 532 0.03 -6.41 -13.44
N ARG A 533 -0.98 -5.61 -13.80
CA ARG A 533 -1.43 -5.48 -15.20
C ARG A 533 -0.33 -4.94 -16.11
N GLU A 534 0.46 -3.96 -15.64
CA GLU A 534 1.58 -3.44 -16.40
C GLU A 534 2.68 -4.50 -16.57
N ASN A 535 3.00 -5.22 -15.50
CA ASN A 535 3.97 -6.31 -15.51
C ASN A 535 3.52 -7.45 -16.44
N GLU A 536 2.24 -7.80 -16.47
CA GLU A 536 1.69 -8.78 -17.41
C GLU A 536 1.88 -8.36 -18.86
N ARG A 537 1.66 -7.07 -19.17
CA ARG A 537 1.90 -6.54 -20.53
C ARG A 537 3.38 -6.59 -20.89
N LYS A 538 4.27 -6.23 -19.96
CA LYS A 538 5.73 -6.30 -20.14
C LYS A 538 6.17 -7.75 -20.37
N PHE A 539 5.69 -8.68 -19.55
CA PHE A 539 5.99 -10.09 -19.67
C PHE A 539 5.53 -10.66 -21.01
N LYS A 540 4.26 -10.44 -21.41
CA LYS A 540 3.73 -10.88 -22.72
C LYS A 540 4.56 -10.35 -23.88
N LYS A 541 4.99 -9.08 -23.82
CA LYS A 541 5.85 -8.48 -24.85
C LYS A 541 7.26 -9.11 -24.87
N ALA A 542 7.80 -9.46 -23.71
CA ALA A 542 9.11 -10.10 -23.60
C ALA A 542 9.07 -11.54 -24.14
N SER A 543 8.03 -12.31 -23.83
CA SER A 543 7.86 -13.71 -24.29
C SER A 543 7.56 -13.85 -25.78
N GLN A 544 7.25 -12.77 -26.50
CA GLN A 544 6.98 -12.78 -27.94
C GLN A 544 8.21 -12.50 -28.80
N LYS A 545 9.36 -12.17 -28.21
CA LYS A 545 10.59 -11.95 -28.99
C LYS A 545 11.12 -13.32 -29.47
N PRO A 546 11.28 -13.55 -30.78
CA PRO A 546 11.93 -14.76 -31.28
C PRO A 546 13.37 -14.81 -30.76
N GLU A 547 13.81 -16.02 -30.37
CA GLU A 547 15.18 -16.30 -29.92
C GLU A 547 16.23 -15.95 -30.98
#